data_AF-A0A310SP66-F1
#
_entry.id   AF-A0A310SP66-F1
#
_cell.length_a   1.000
_cell.length_b   1.000
_cell.length_c   1.000
_cell.angle_alpha   90.00
_cell.angle_beta   90.00
_cell.angle_gamma   90.00
#
_symmetry.space_group_name_H-M   'P 1'
#
loop_
_entity.id
_entity.type
_entity.pdbx_description
1 polymer ?
#
loop_
_entity_poly.entity_id
_entity_poly.type
_entity_poly.pdbx_seq_one_letter_code
_entity_poly.pdbx_strand_id
1 'polypeptide(L)'
;MSLKLFAILFLVFVVGSFARSKSERDYRKCVPGKHFNDGCNYCSCSKEGYMSCTMMACLQYDEETNSYIPNKSSPAPDDFWA
;
A
#
# COMPACT_ATOMS: atom_id res chain seq x y z
N MET A 1 25.62 9.23 -42.11
CA MET A 1 25.02 8.62 -40.90
C MET A 1 25.71 7.27 -40.68
N SER A 2 26.61 7.17 -39.70
CA SER A 2 27.47 5.99 -39.52
C SER A 2 26.65 4.80 -39.01
N LEU A 3 26.87 3.58 -39.54
CA LEU A 3 26.25 2.34 -39.05
C LEU A 3 26.46 2.14 -37.53
N LYS A 4 27.58 2.66 -37.01
CA LYS A 4 27.87 2.71 -35.56
C LYS A 4 26.85 3.54 -34.80
N LEU A 5 26.38 4.64 -35.39
CA LEU A 5 25.39 5.53 -34.79
C LEU A 5 24.03 4.81 -34.66
N PHE A 6 23.61 4.08 -35.69
CA PHE A 6 22.36 3.31 -35.64
C PHE A 6 22.41 2.15 -34.64
N ALA A 7 23.55 1.44 -34.55
CA ALA A 7 23.73 0.36 -33.60
C ALA A 7 23.69 0.86 -32.14
N ILE A 8 24.32 2.01 -31.85
CA ILE A 8 24.30 2.63 -30.52
C ILE A 8 22.87 3.05 -30.15
N LEU A 9 22.15 3.69 -31.07
CA LEU A 9 20.77 4.12 -30.84
C LEU A 9 19.83 2.94 -30.59
N PHE A 10 19.99 1.83 -31.33
CA PHE A 10 19.22 0.61 -31.10
C PHE A 10 19.52 -0.01 -29.72
N LEU A 11 20.79 -0.09 -29.33
CA LEU A 11 21.18 -0.61 -28.00
C LEU A 11 20.60 0.23 -26.86
N VAL A 12 20.63 1.55 -26.98
CA VAL A 12 20.03 2.46 -25.99
C VAL A 12 18.51 2.29 -25.92
N PHE A 13 17.84 2.14 -27.06
CA PHE A 13 16.38 1.96 -27.11
C PHE A 13 15.95 0.60 -26.55
N VAL A 14 16.68 -0.46 -26.87
CA VAL A 14 16.46 -1.82 -26.35
C VAL A 14 16.69 -1.84 -24.84
N VAL A 15 17.84 -1.38 -24.35
CA VAL A 15 18.15 -1.35 -22.90
C VAL A 15 17.21 -0.41 -22.14
N GLY A 16 16.87 0.75 -22.71
CA GLY A 16 15.94 1.72 -22.12
C GLY A 16 14.51 1.19 -21.99
N SER A 17 14.05 0.36 -22.94
CA SER A 17 12.73 -0.28 -22.88
C SER A 17 12.63 -1.37 -21.80
N PHE A 18 13.77 -1.91 -21.33
CA PHE A 18 13.84 -2.89 -20.23
C PHE A 18 14.11 -2.27 -18.87
N ALA A 19 14.35 -0.94 -18.78
CA ALA A 19 14.44 -0.24 -17.51
C ALA A 19 13.04 -0.19 -16.86
N ARG A 20 12.70 -1.27 -16.15
CA ARG A 20 11.47 -1.51 -15.41
C ARG A 20 11.13 -0.28 -14.57
N SER A 21 9.95 0.30 -14.79
CA SER A 21 9.35 1.26 -13.86
C SER A 21 9.30 0.62 -12.47
N LYS A 22 10.17 1.08 -11.56
CA LYS A 22 10.04 0.77 -10.14
C LYS A 22 8.77 1.49 -9.71
N SER A 23 7.64 0.77 -9.71
CA SER A 23 6.41 1.23 -9.05
C SER A 23 6.68 1.20 -7.54
N GLU A 24 7.44 2.18 -7.10
CA GLU A 24 7.67 2.49 -5.70
C GLU A 24 6.43 3.27 -5.25
N ARG A 25 5.29 2.57 -5.14
CA ARG A 25 4.35 2.96 -4.08
C ARG A 25 5.11 2.69 -2.80
N ASP A 26 5.76 3.74 -2.31
CA ASP A 26 6.46 3.76 -1.03
C ASP A 26 5.42 3.45 0.05
N TYR A 27 5.22 2.15 0.30
CA TYR A 27 4.33 1.71 1.35
C TYR A 27 5.04 2.05 2.66
N ARG A 28 4.57 3.11 3.32
CA ARG A 28 5.10 3.56 4.60
C ARG A 28 5.19 2.37 5.54
N LYS A 29 6.41 2.10 6.02
CA LYS A 29 6.65 1.02 6.97
C LYS A 29 6.05 1.38 8.32
N CYS A 30 5.55 0.36 9.02
CA CYS A 30 5.13 0.50 10.41
C CYS A 30 6.26 0.09 11.36
N VAL A 31 6.15 0.47 12.63
CA VAL A 31 7.09 0.08 13.68
C VAL A 31 6.81 -1.39 14.08
N PRO A 32 7.77 -2.32 13.92
CA PRO A 32 7.57 -3.73 14.22
C PRO A 32 6.99 -3.99 15.61
N GLY A 33 5.97 -4.85 15.70
CA GLY A 33 5.31 -5.22 16.95
C GLY A 33 4.26 -4.22 17.46
N LYS A 34 4.16 -3.01 16.88
CA LYS A 34 3.02 -2.12 17.14
C LYS A 34 1.72 -2.74 16.63
N HIS A 35 0.64 -2.39 17.29
CA HIS A 35 -0.71 -2.81 16.95
C HIS A 35 -1.71 -1.76 17.42
N PHE A 36 -2.87 -1.72 16.76
CA PHE A 36 -3.99 -0.87 17.13
C PHE A 36 -5.31 -1.51 16.69
N ASN A 37 -6.42 -0.99 17.20
CA ASN A 37 -7.76 -1.34 16.73
C ASN A 37 -8.31 -0.15 15.93
N ASP A 38 -8.77 -0.39 14.70
CA ASP A 38 -9.34 0.65 13.84
C ASP A 38 -10.81 1.00 14.18
N GLY A 39 -11.31 0.57 15.34
CA GLY A 39 -12.72 0.64 15.73
C GLY A 39 -13.53 -0.59 15.29
N CYS A 40 -12.94 -1.50 14.52
CA CYS A 40 -13.56 -2.73 14.06
C CYS A 40 -12.53 -3.87 13.99
N ASN A 41 -11.51 -3.71 13.17
CA ASN A 41 -10.44 -4.65 12.93
C ASN A 41 -9.23 -4.42 13.84
N TYR A 42 -8.57 -5.52 14.19
CA TYR A 42 -7.26 -5.49 14.84
C TYR A 42 -6.17 -5.44 13.78
N CYS A 43 -5.32 -4.43 13.86
CA CYS A 43 -4.20 -4.19 12.95
C CYS A 43 -2.88 -4.39 13.69
N SER A 44 -1.92 -5.05 13.06
CA SER A 44 -0.58 -5.30 13.61
C SER A 44 0.52 -5.10 12.59
N CYS A 45 1.71 -4.74 13.06
CA CYS A 45 2.90 -4.57 12.25
C CYS A 45 3.83 -5.80 12.33
N SER A 46 4.15 -6.38 11.16
CA SER A 46 5.08 -7.51 11.04
C SER A 46 6.52 -7.10 11.36
N LYS A 47 7.42 -8.09 11.53
CA LYS A 47 8.85 -7.85 11.76
C LYS A 47 9.52 -7.13 10.58
N GLU A 48 8.98 -7.31 9.39
CA GLU A 48 9.43 -6.71 8.12
C GLU A 48 8.79 -5.32 7.87
N GLY A 49 8.00 -4.81 8.82
CA GLY A 49 7.37 -3.49 8.78
C GLY A 49 6.14 -3.40 7.88
N TYR A 50 5.43 -4.52 7.65
CA TYR A 50 4.16 -4.52 6.91
C TYR A 50 2.97 -4.56 7.87
N MET A 51 1.99 -3.69 7.64
CA MET A 51 0.73 -3.70 8.39
C MET A 51 -0.21 -4.77 7.82
N SER A 52 -0.88 -5.49 8.72
CA SER A 52 -1.99 -6.39 8.38
C SER A 52 -3.12 -6.19 9.39
N CYS A 53 -4.37 -6.26 8.92
CA CYS A 53 -5.56 -6.15 9.75
C CYS A 53 -6.43 -7.40 9.59
N THR A 54 -7.24 -7.71 10.60
CA THR A 54 -8.35 -8.66 10.42
C THR A 54 -9.32 -8.18 9.34
N MET A 55 -10.20 -9.05 8.85
CA MET A 55 -11.17 -8.75 7.78
C MET A 55 -12.61 -8.89 8.26
N MET A 56 -12.92 -8.38 9.45
CA MET A 56 -14.29 -8.32 9.95
C MET A 56 -15.08 -7.27 9.16
N ALA A 57 -16.35 -7.59 8.89
CA ALA A 57 -17.27 -6.65 8.25
C ALA A 57 -17.60 -5.52 9.23
N CYS A 58 -17.11 -4.31 8.93
CA CYS A 58 -17.35 -3.14 9.74
C CYS A 58 -18.67 -2.50 9.32
N LEU A 59 -19.76 -2.91 9.98
CA LEU A 59 -21.10 -2.41 9.72
C LEU A 59 -21.68 -1.81 11.01
N GLN A 60 -22.49 -0.77 10.86
CA GLN A 60 -23.32 -0.22 11.92
C GLN A 60 -24.77 -0.17 11.43
N TYR A 61 -25.72 -0.35 12.35
CA TYR A 61 -27.14 -0.23 12.01
C TYR A 61 -27.55 1.24 12.02
N ASP A 62 -28.22 1.65 10.96
CA ASP A 62 -28.76 2.98 10.76
C ASP A 62 -30.29 2.90 10.88
N GLU A 63 -30.83 3.50 11.95
CA GLU A 63 -32.26 3.45 12.25
C GLU A 63 -33.11 4.24 11.25
N GLU A 64 -32.57 5.33 10.69
CA GLU A 64 -33.28 6.20 9.73
C GLU A 64 -33.58 5.47 8.43
N THR A 65 -32.61 4.72 7.94
CA THR A 65 -32.71 3.93 6.70
C THR A 65 -33.14 2.49 6.95
N ASN A 66 -33.25 2.07 8.22
CA ASN A 66 -33.52 0.69 8.65
C ASN A 66 -32.58 -0.32 7.97
N SER A 67 -31.28 -0.01 7.93
CA SER A 67 -30.29 -0.78 7.16
C SER A 67 -28.92 -0.87 7.84
N TYR A 68 -28.08 -1.80 7.39
CA TYR A 68 -26.67 -1.85 7.80
C TYR A 68 -25.83 -1.01 6.84
N ILE A 69 -25.12 -0.03 7.38
CA ILE A 69 -24.21 0.84 6.63
C ILE A 69 -22.74 0.56 7.01
N PRO A 70 -21.78 0.82 6.10
CA PRO A 70 -20.36 0.70 6.42
C PRO A 70 -19.97 1.60 7.60
N ASN A 71 -19.36 1.03 8.64
CA ASN A 71 -18.73 1.79 9.70
C ASN A 71 -17.37 2.31 9.22
N LYS A 72 -17.04 3.55 9.59
CA LYS A 72 -15.77 4.18 9.24
C LYS A 72 -14.66 3.61 10.13
N SER A 73 -13.60 3.09 9.51
CA SER A 73 -12.39 2.71 10.24
C SER A 73 -11.62 3.95 10.73
N SER A 74 -11.03 3.81 11.91
CA SER A 74 -10.17 4.79 12.54
C SER A 74 -8.78 4.73 11.88
N PRO A 75 -8.12 5.88 11.69
CA PRO A 75 -6.77 5.90 11.14
C PRO A 75 -5.77 5.26 12.12
N ALA A 76 -4.66 4.76 11.58
CA ALA A 76 -3.55 4.31 12.42
C ALA A 76 -2.97 5.51 13.20
N PRO A 77 -2.63 5.34 14.49
CA PRO A 77 -1.94 6.36 15.28
C PRO A 77 -0.64 6.83 14.64
N ASP A 78 -0.23 8.07 14.88
CA ASP A 78 1.02 8.61 14.29
C ASP A 78 2.26 7.82 14.71
N ASP A 79 2.27 7.28 15.94
CA ASP A 79 3.36 6.47 16.49
C ASP A 79 3.35 5.00 16.02
N PHE A 80 2.38 4.62 15.18
CA PHE A 80 2.34 3.31 14.52
C PHE A 80 3.35 3.22 13.36
N TRP A 81 3.67 4.36 12.74
CA TRP A 81 4.49 4.43 11.55
C TRP A 81 5.97 4.67 11.86
N ALA A 82 6.85 4.11 11.03
CA ALA A 82 8.29 4.35 11.07
C ALA A 82 8.68 5.62 10.29
#